data_AF-A0A924Z0B5-F1
#
_entry.id   AF-A0A924Z0B5-F1
#
_cell.length_a   1.000
_cell.length_b   1.000
_cell.length_c   1.000
_cell.angle_alpha   90.00
_cell.angle_beta   90.00
_cell.angle_gamma   90.00
#
_symmetry.space_group_name_H-M   'P 1'
#
loop_
_entity.id
_entity.type
_entity.pdbx_description
1 polymer ?
#
loop_
_entity_poly.entity_id
_entity_poly.type
_entity_poly.pdbx_seq_one_letter_code
_entity_poly.pdbx_strand_id
1 'polypeptide(L)' 'MDQSKKWAGTISLRSQTLAAIIVEIAEWVASAGFSRLLLNGHVTNWAPLRCGLENVRHRYPELRTALRFLRSCAER' A
#
# COMPACT_ATOMS: atom_id res chain seq x y z
N MET A 1 2.55 3.22 18.00
CA MET A 1 3.84 3.84 18.33
C MET A 1 4.93 3.01 17.66
N ASP A 2 5.62 3.60 16.68
CA ASP A 2 6.53 2.90 15.77
C ASP A 2 7.78 2.39 16.52
N GLN A 3 7.90 1.06 16.61
CA GLN A 3 8.98 0.37 17.33
C GLN A 3 10.32 0.41 16.59
N SER A 4 10.32 0.87 15.34
CA SER A 4 11.48 0.85 14.46
C SER A 4 12.59 1.84 14.82
N LYS A 5 12.27 2.91 15.56
CA LYS A 5 13.26 3.93 15.97
C LYS A 5 14.40 3.40 16.83
N LYS A 6 14.22 2.21 17.42
CA LYS A 6 15.23 1.54 18.25
C LYS A 6 16.40 0.98 17.43
N TRP A 7 16.23 0.74 16.13
CA TRP A 7 17.20 0.02 15.30
C TRP A 7 17.79 0.95 14.24
N ALA A 8 19.10 1.21 14.34
CA ALA A 8 19.83 2.01 13.36
C ALA A 8 19.72 1.38 11.96
N GLY A 9 19.33 2.20 10.98
CA GLY A 9 19.12 1.76 9.59
C GLY A 9 17.65 1.50 9.20
N THR A 10 16.71 1.45 10.15
CA THR A 10 15.29 1.32 9.80
C THR A 10 14.65 2.69 9.56
N ILE A 11 14.15 2.92 8.34
CA ILE A 11 13.36 4.10 8.01
C ILE A 11 11.89 3.66 7.88
N SER A 12 11.07 4.09 8.84
CA SER A 12 9.65 3.80 8.88
C SER A 12 8.82 5.04 8.56
N LEU A 13 7.69 4.82 7.89
CA LEU A 13 6.71 5.85 7.59
C LEU A 13 5.59 5.85 8.63
N ARG A 14 5.01 7.02 8.88
CA ARG A 14 3.73 7.10 9.60
C ARG A 14 2.66 6.39 8.77
N SER A 15 1.72 5.72 9.43
CA SER A 15 0.61 5.01 8.77
C SER A 15 -0.18 5.90 7.81
N GLN A 16 -0.45 7.16 8.21
CA GLN A 16 -1.13 8.14 7.37
C GLN A 16 -0.31 8.51 6.13
N THR A 17 1.00 8.67 6.29
CA THR A 17 1.91 8.99 5.18
C THR A 17 1.95 7.86 4.15
N LEU A 18 2.05 6.61 4.61
CA LEU A 18 2.02 5.45 3.72
C LEU A 18 0.67 5.33 2.98
N ALA A 19 -0.45 5.56 3.69
CA ALA A 19 -1.77 5.55 3.06
C ALA A 19 -1.93 6.65 2.00
N ALA A 20 -1.43 7.85 2.24
CA ALA A 20 -1.45 8.96 1.29
C ALA A 20 -0.62 8.64 0.03
N ILE A 21 0.60 8.11 0.20
CA ILE A 21 1.47 7.68 -0.92
C ILE A 21 0.75 6.69 -1.83
N ILE A 22 -0.01 5.74 -1.27
CA ILE A 22 -0.77 4.76 -2.08
C ILE A 22 -1.82 5.44 -2.95
N VAL A 23 -2.50 6.46 -2.43
CA VAL A 23 -3.51 7.21 -3.17
C VAL A 23 -2.86 8.02 -4.29
N GLU A 24 -1.73 8.67 -4.03
CA GLU A 24 -0.97 9.39 -5.05
C GLU A 24 -0.48 8.44 -6.16
N ILE A 25 0.05 7.26 -5.80
CA ILE A 25 0.44 6.24 -6.81
C ILE A 25 -0.77 5.84 -7.66
N ALA A 26 -1.93 5.60 -7.04
CA ALA A 26 -3.14 5.22 -7.76
C ALA A 26 -3.63 6.31 -8.72
N GLU A 27 -3.51 7.59 -8.33
CA GLU A 27 -3.84 8.73 -9.18
C GLU A 27 -3.01 8.71 -10.47
N TRP A 28 -1.69 8.55 -10.35
CA TRP A 28 -0.81 8.48 -11.51
C TRP A 28 -1.09 7.26 -12.38
N VAL A 29 -1.27 6.09 -11.76
CA VAL A 29 -1.60 4.84 -12.47
C VAL A 29 -2.92 4.97 -13.25
N ALA A 30 -3.95 5.55 -12.64
CA ALA A 30 -5.23 5.80 -13.29
C ALA A 30 -5.09 6.83 -14.42
N SER A 31 -4.36 7.92 -14.20
CA SER A 31 -4.12 8.96 -15.22
C SER A 31 -3.37 8.45 -16.44
N ALA A 32 -2.49 7.45 -16.26
CA ALA A 32 -1.77 6.79 -17.33
C ALA A 32 -2.61 5.75 -18.09
N GLY A 33 -3.88 5.56 -17.71
CA GLY A 33 -4.82 4.65 -18.37
C GLY A 33 -4.74 3.19 -17.93
N PHE A 34 -4.00 2.88 -16.85
CA PHE A 34 -3.97 1.53 -16.29
C PHE A 34 -5.21 1.25 -15.44
N SER A 35 -5.71 0.01 -15.52
CA SER A 35 -6.94 -0.43 -14.81
C SER A 35 -6.68 -1.38 -13.64
N ARG A 36 -5.41 -1.65 -13.32
CA ARG A 36 -5.03 -2.59 -12.26
C ARG A 36 -3.83 -2.08 -11.47
N LEU A 37 -3.93 -2.14 -10.15
CA LEU A 37 -2.84 -1.83 -9.21
C LEU A 37 -2.65 -3.00 -8.23
N LEU A 38 -1.44 -3.57 -8.24
CA LEU A 38 -1.03 -4.63 -7.31
C LEU A 38 0.02 -4.09 -6.34
N LEU A 39 -0.25 -4.18 -5.05
CA LEU A 39 0.68 -3.80 -4.00
C LEU A 39 1.27 -5.03 -3.31
N ASN A 40 2.58 -4.98 -3.08
CA ASN A 40 3.28 -5.87 -2.16
C ASN A 40 3.46 -5.17 -0.81
N GLY A 41 3.28 -5.89 0.29
CA GLY A 41 3.42 -5.35 1.64
C GLY A 41 4.46 -6.07 2.46
N HIS A 42 5.17 -5.32 3.32
CA HIS A 42 5.76 -5.87 4.54
C HIS A 42 4.64 -6.12 5.56
N VAL A 43 4.74 -7.17 6.38
CA VAL A 43 3.62 -7.62 7.25
C VAL A 43 3.10 -6.50 8.17
N THR A 44 4.01 -5.65 8.66
CA THR A 44 3.69 -4.51 9.54
C THR A 44 2.92 -3.38 8.84
N ASN A 45 2.89 -3.37 7.51
CA ASN A 45 2.21 -2.35 6.71
C ASN A 45 0.77 -2.76 6.35
N TRP A 46 0.30 -3.92 6.81
CA TRP A 46 -1.01 -4.46 6.40
C TRP A 46 -2.17 -3.48 6.64
N ALA A 47 -2.25 -2.88 7.83
CA ALA A 47 -3.31 -1.94 8.19
C ALA A 47 -3.29 -0.64 7.34
N PRO A 48 -2.16 0.10 7.25
CA PRO A 48 -2.13 1.31 6.42
C PRO A 48 -2.32 1.01 4.93
N LEU A 49 -1.84 -0.14 4.43
CA LEU A 49 -2.08 -0.55 3.04
C LEU A 49 -3.58 -0.78 2.77
N ARG A 50 -4.29 -1.43 3.69
CA ARG A 50 -5.75 -1.63 3.58
C ARG A 50 -6.51 -0.31 3.59
N CYS A 51 -6.16 0.60 4.50
CA CYS A 51 -6.77 1.92 4.57
C CYS A 51 -6.53 2.75 3.30
N GLY A 52 -5.28 2.79 2.80
CA GLY A 52 -4.97 3.45 1.54
C GLY A 52 -5.72 2.85 0.35
N LEU A 53 -5.80 1.52 0.25
CA LEU A 53 -6.54 0.85 -0.82
C LEU A 53 -8.05 1.12 -0.77
N GLU A 54 -8.63 1.29 0.41
CA GLU A 54 -10.04 1.66 0.53
C GLU A 54 -10.30 3.08 0.04
N ASN A 55 -9.40 4.02 0.35
CA ASN A 55 -9.45 5.38 -0.21
C ASN A 55 -9.30 5.36 -1.74
N VAL A 56 -8.42 4.51 -2.28
CA VAL A 56 -8.27 4.33 -3.73
C VAL A 56 -9.55 3.81 -4.36
N ARG A 57 -10.21 2.80 -3.77
CA ARG A 57 -11.48 2.26 -4.29
C ARG A 57 -12.59 3.29 -4.29
N HIS A 58 -12.63 4.14 -3.25
CA HIS A 58 -13.59 5.23 -3.18
C HIS A 58 -13.36 6.29 -4.27
N ARG A 59 -12.10 6.65 -4.54
CA ARG A 59 -11.76 7.73 -5.48
C ARG A 59 -11.66 7.28 -6.94
N TYR A 60 -11.25 6.04 -7.18
CA TYR A 60 -11.04 5.44 -8.49
C TYR A 60 -11.72 4.06 -8.57
N PRO A 61 -13.07 4.01 -8.64
CA PRO A 61 -13.82 2.75 -8.60
C PRO A 61 -13.50 1.78 -9.74
N GLU A 62 -13.09 2.32 -10.90
CA GLU A 62 -12.68 1.53 -12.08
C GLU A 62 -11.28 0.88 -11.92
N LEU A 63 -10.46 1.38 -10.99
CA LEU A 63 -9.12 0.88 -10.75
C LEU A 63 -9.17 -0.35 -9.84
N ARG A 64 -8.94 -1.53 -10.40
CA ARG A 64 -8.92 -2.77 -9.62
C ARG A 64 -7.67 -2.86 -8.77
N THR A 65 -7.85 -2.98 -7.46
CA THR A 65 -6.76 -3.04 -6.49
C THR A 65 -6.62 -4.41 -5.84
N ALA A 66 -5.37 -4.85 -5.64
CA ALA A 66 -5.05 -6.05 -4.88
C ALA A 66 -3.84 -5.83 -3.97
N LEU A 67 -3.89 -6.46 -2.78
CA LEU A 67 -2.76 -6.57 -1.86
C LEU A 67 -2.33 -8.03 -1.79
N ARG A 68 -1.02 -8.28 -1.95
CA ARG A 68 -0.41 -9.62 -1.80
C ARG A 68 0.87 -9.52 -0.97
N PHE A 69 1.14 -10.58 -0.22
CA PHE A 69 2.40 -10.70 0.53
C PHE A 69 3.25 -11.75 -0.17
N LEU A 70 4.51 -11.44 -0.43
CA LEU A 70 5.40 -12.36 -1.15
C LEU A 70 5.47 -13.72 -0.44
N ARG A 71 5.50 -13.72 0.90
CA ARG A 71 5.48 -14.94 1.72
C ARG A 71 4.33 -15.87 1.35
N SER A 72 3.13 -15.34 1.13
CA SER A 72 1.94 -16.15 0.79
C SER A 72 2.02 -16.85 -0.57
N CYS A 73 2.96 -16.44 -1.42
CA CYS A 73 3.20 -17.09 -2.71
C CYS A 73 4.11 -18.32 -2.59
N ALA A 74 4.96 -18.39 -1.56
CA ALA A 74 5.88 -19.51 -1.33
C ALA A 74 5.22 -20.71 -0.63
N GLU A 75 4.04 -20.51 -0.07
CA GLU A 75 3.25 -21.53 0.66
C GLU A 75 2.23 -22.25 -0.25
N ARG A 76 2.37 -22.13 -1.58
CA ARG A 76 1.53 -22.76 -2.61
C ARG A 76 2.37 -23.69 -3.49
#